data_AF-A0A545S9W7-F1
#
_entry.id   AF-A0A545S9W7-F1
#
_cell.length_a   1.000
_cell.length_b   1.000
_cell.length_c   1.000
_cell.angle_alpha   90.00
_cell.angle_beta   90.00
_cell.angle_gamma   90.00
#
_symmetry.space_group_name_H-M   'P 1'
#
loop_
_entity.id
_entity.type
_entity.pdbx_description
1 polymer ?
#
loop_
_entity_poly.entity_id
_entity_poly.type
_entity_poly.pdbx_seq_one_letter_code
_entity_poly.pdbx_strand_id
1 'polypeptide(L)'
;MSLELISFAYDYIKDGVGESVIKSVLGGAFERLYGYVTSNDKDKFTIALETLLESNEKLKEELLGLKSDKDITNSMKNITDTTIEVPKGTTMDDSFKEIEDSTIKFV
;
A
#
# COMPACT_ATOMS: atom_id res chain seq x y z
N MET A 1 10.22 1.79 12.89
CA MET A 1 8.78 1.57 12.61
C MET A 1 8.06 2.87 12.23
N SER A 2 8.26 3.99 12.95
CA SER A 2 7.66 5.30 12.59
C SER A 2 8.10 5.85 11.23
N LEU A 3 9.41 5.81 10.91
CA LEU A 3 9.95 6.34 9.65
C LEU A 3 9.42 5.65 8.37
N GLU A 4 9.22 4.34 8.38
CA GLU A 4 8.67 3.60 7.23
C GLU A 4 7.20 3.94 7.00
N LEU A 5 6.41 4.10 8.08
CA LEU A 5 5.01 4.50 7.98
C LEU A 5 4.86 5.94 7.48
N ILE A 6 5.73 6.84 7.94
CA ILE A 6 5.77 8.23 7.49
C ILE A 6 6.16 8.30 6.00
N SER A 7 7.18 7.54 5.59
CA SER A 7 7.59 7.47 4.18
C SER A 7 6.47 6.92 3.30
N PHE A 8 5.82 5.85 3.74
CA PHE A 8 4.63 5.31 3.09
C PHE A 8 3.54 6.37 2.92
N ALA A 9 3.16 7.08 3.98
CA ALA A 9 2.10 8.09 3.92
C ALA A 9 2.47 9.24 2.98
N TYR A 10 3.73 9.68 2.98
CA TYR A 10 4.23 10.69 2.07
C TYR A 10 4.07 10.26 0.61
N ASP A 11 4.59 9.08 0.27
CA ASP A 11 4.55 8.56 -1.10
C ASP A 11 3.11 8.24 -1.53
N TYR A 12 2.28 7.71 -0.62
CA TYR A 12 0.87 7.42 -0.90
C TYR A 12 0.08 8.68 -1.26
N ILE A 13 0.30 9.79 -0.54
CA ILE A 13 -0.31 11.08 -0.87
C ILE A 13 0.27 11.63 -2.16
N LYS A 14 1.60 11.56 -2.34
CA LYS A 14 2.30 12.09 -3.51
C LYS A 14 1.87 11.41 -4.81
N ASP A 15 1.70 10.10 -4.78
CA ASP A 15 1.29 9.31 -5.94
C ASP A 15 -0.19 9.51 -6.29
N GLY A 16 -0.97 10.17 -5.42
CA GLY A 16 -2.41 10.39 -5.59
C GLY A 16 -3.26 9.11 -5.54
N VAL A 17 -2.64 7.96 -5.28
CA VAL A 17 -3.33 6.66 -5.21
C VAL A 17 -4.14 6.63 -3.93
N GLY A 18 -5.46 6.44 -4.03
CA GLY A 18 -6.32 6.30 -2.86
C GLY A 18 -6.43 7.58 -2.01
N GLU A 19 -6.34 8.76 -2.64
CA GLU A 19 -6.45 10.07 -1.97
C GLU A 19 -7.65 10.14 -1.02
N SER A 20 -8.82 9.64 -1.44
CA SER A 20 -10.03 9.59 -0.62
C SER A 20 -9.86 8.74 0.65
N VAL A 21 -9.11 7.64 0.55
CA VAL A 21 -8.86 6.71 1.66
C VAL A 21 -7.92 7.34 2.68
N ILE A 22 -6.77 7.86 2.22
CA ILE A 22 -5.81 8.50 3.13
C ILE A 22 -6.35 9.81 3.72
N LYS A 23 -7.22 10.52 2.99
CA LYS A 23 -7.95 11.68 3.52
C LYS A 23 -8.92 11.30 4.63
N SER A 24 -9.60 10.15 4.53
CA SER A 24 -10.46 9.64 5.60
C SER A 24 -9.67 9.29 6.85
N VAL A 25 -8.46 8.73 6.70
CA VAL A 25 -7.59 8.34 7.82
C VAL A 25 -6.98 9.58 8.49
N LEU A 26 -6.41 10.50 7.71
CA LEU A 26 -5.75 11.70 8.25
C LEU A 26 -6.74 12.78 8.69
N GLY A 27 -7.99 12.73 8.22
CA GLY A 27 -9.05 13.65 8.56
C GLY A 27 -8.63 15.12 8.37
N GLY A 28 -8.80 15.94 9.41
CA GLY A 28 -8.48 17.37 9.36
C GLY A 28 -7.00 17.69 9.16
N ALA A 29 -6.09 16.73 9.41
CA ALA A 29 -4.66 16.93 9.17
C ALA A 29 -4.27 16.81 7.68
N PHE A 30 -5.15 16.21 6.86
CA PHE A 30 -4.86 15.89 5.46
C PHE A 30 -4.41 17.12 4.67
N GLU A 31 -5.18 18.21 4.68
CA GLU A 31 -4.89 19.41 3.85
C GLU A 31 -3.52 20.01 4.18
N ARG A 32 -3.14 20.00 5.47
CA ARG A 32 -1.83 20.48 5.92
C ARG A 32 -0.70 19.58 5.42
N LEU A 33 -0.86 18.27 5.59
CA LEU A 33 0.13 17.28 5.16
C LEU A 33 0.27 17.26 3.63
N TYR A 34 -0.85 17.33 2.92
CA TYR A 34 -0.92 17.46 1.46
C TYR A 34 -0.14 18.69 0.98
N GLY A 35 -0.33 19.85 1.64
CA GLY A 35 0.43 21.07 1.33
C GLY A 35 1.95 20.90 1.46
N TYR A 36 2.43 20.10 2.41
CA TYR A 36 3.85 19.77 2.53
C TYR A 36 4.32 18.84 1.40
N VAL A 37 3.51 17.86 1.01
CA VAL A 37 3.80 16.98 -0.13
C VAL A 37 3.89 17.79 -1.43
N THR A 38 2.92 18.67 -1.72
CA THR A 38 2.92 19.51 -2.93
C THR A 38 4.08 20.51 -2.96
N SER A 39 4.55 20.94 -1.79
CA SER A 39 5.71 21.82 -1.65
C SER A 39 7.05 21.07 -1.63
N ASN A 40 7.03 19.74 -1.74
CA ASN A 40 8.18 18.84 -1.59
C ASN A 40 8.95 19.03 -0.27
N ASP A 41 8.25 19.43 0.80
CA ASP A 41 8.80 19.72 2.13
C ASP A 41 8.70 18.48 3.03
N LYS A 42 9.58 17.52 2.78
CA LYS A 42 9.60 16.22 3.49
C LYS A 42 9.85 16.37 4.99
N ASP A 43 10.63 17.36 5.40
CA ASP A 43 10.97 17.56 6.82
C ASP A 43 9.75 18.05 7.60
N LYS A 44 9.03 19.07 7.08
CA LYS A 44 7.78 19.52 7.71
C LYS A 44 6.70 18.45 7.71
N PHE A 45 6.62 17.65 6.64
CA PHE A 45 5.72 16.52 6.61
C PHE A 45 6.05 15.50 7.70
N THR A 46 7.31 15.10 7.81
CA THR A 46 7.79 14.11 8.77
C THR A 46 7.48 14.54 10.19
N ILE A 47 7.86 15.76 10.56
CA ILE A 47 7.63 16.31 11.91
C ILE A 47 6.13 16.39 12.22
N ALA A 48 5.32 16.88 11.27
CA ALA A 48 3.88 17.03 11.49
C ALA A 48 3.18 15.67 11.64
N LEU A 49 3.53 14.69 10.82
CA LEU A 49 2.94 13.36 10.90
C LEU A 49 3.42 12.61 12.14
N GLU A 50 4.70 12.70 12.50
CA GLU A 50 5.24 12.09 13.72
C GLU A 50 4.52 12.61 14.97
N THR A 51 4.33 13.93 15.08
CA THR A 51 3.58 14.55 16.18
C THR A 51 2.14 14.03 16.28
N LEU A 52 1.48 13.80 15.13
CA LEU A 52 0.13 13.25 15.10
C LEU A 52 0.11 11.78 15.55
N LEU A 53 1.10 10.98 15.14
CA LEU A 53 1.20 9.58 15.51
C LEU A 53 1.55 9.37 16.98
N GLU A 54 2.33 10.27 17.57
CA GLU A 54 2.65 10.25 19.01
C GLU A 54 1.43 10.55 19.89
N SER A 55 0.52 11.38 19.39
CA SER A 55 -0.68 11.80 20.13
C SER A 55 -1.93 11.00 19.78
N ASN A 56 -1.88 10.13 18.77
CA ASN A 56 -3.03 9.39 18.28
C ASN A 56 -2.67 7.97 17.82
N GLU A 57 -2.75 7.03 18.76
CA GLU A 57 -2.46 5.61 18.52
C GLU A 57 -3.44 4.99 17.51
N LYS A 58 -4.73 5.39 17.52
CA LYS A 58 -5.73 4.93 16.55
C LYS A 58 -5.35 5.32 15.11
N LEU A 59 -4.87 6.54 14.92
CA LEU A 59 -4.39 7.00 13.61
C LEU A 59 -3.21 6.14 13.13
N LYS A 60 -2.31 5.78 14.03
CA LYS A 60 -1.17 4.91 13.72
C LYS A 60 -1.64 3.53 13.27
N GLU A 61 -2.62 2.94 13.95
CA GLU A 61 -3.22 1.66 13.55
C GLU A 61 -3.92 1.74 12.19
N GLU A 62 -4.70 2.79 11.94
CA GLU A 62 -5.40 2.99 10.65
C GLU A 62 -4.41 3.15 9.48
N LEU A 63 -3.31 3.89 9.68
CA LEU A 63 -2.24 4.00 8.67
C LEU A 63 -1.48 2.69 8.45
N LEU A 64 -1.25 1.90 9.52
CA LEU A 64 -0.63 0.58 9.40
C LEU A 64 -1.53 -0.40 8.65
N GLY A 65 -2.84 -0.36 8.90
CA GLY A 65 -3.83 -1.13 8.16
C GLY A 65 -3.80 -0.77 6.67
N LEU A 66 -3.82 0.52 6.36
CA LEU A 66 -3.75 1.00 4.98
C LEU A 66 -2.46 0.56 4.26
N LYS A 67 -1.32 0.59 4.94
CA LYS A 67 -0.05 0.08 4.40
C LYS A 67 -0.13 -1.42 4.10
N SER A 68 -0.68 -2.20 5.03
CA SER A 68 -0.78 -3.66 4.92
C SER A 68 -1.70 -4.06 3.77
N ASP A 69 -2.85 -3.40 3.62
CA ASP A 69 -3.79 -3.66 2.52
C ASP A 69 -3.17 -3.34 1.15
N LYS A 70 -2.36 -2.28 1.05
CA LYS A 70 -1.61 -1.96 -0.17
C LYS A 70 -0.56 -3.03 -0.47
N ASP A 71 0.17 -3.49 0.54
CA ASP A 71 1.18 -4.54 0.38
C ASP A 71 0.55 -5.87 -0.07
N ILE A 72 -0.64 -6.22 0.45
CA ILE A 72 -1.42 -7.40 0.01
C ILE A 72 -1.89 -7.24 -1.43
N THR A 73 -2.46 -6.08 -1.78
CA THR A 73 -2.94 -5.81 -3.14
C THR A 73 -1.80 -5.88 -4.17
N ASN A 74 -0.65 -5.31 -3.84
CA ASN A 74 0.55 -5.40 -4.68
C ASN A 74 1.07 -6.83 -4.81
N SER A 75 1.01 -7.62 -3.72
CA SER A 75 1.42 -9.03 -3.74
C SER A 75 0.51 -9.87 -4.63
N MET A 76 -0.81 -9.66 -4.58
CA MET A 76 -1.76 -10.34 -5.47
C MET A 76 -1.58 -9.93 -6.95
N LYS A 77 -1.28 -8.65 -7.20
CA LYS A 77 -0.96 -8.17 -8.55
C LYS A 77 0.30 -8.83 -9.14
N ASN A 78 1.32 -9.05 -8.32
CA ASN A 78 2.54 -9.74 -8.79
C ASN A 78 2.31 -11.23 -9.07
N ILE A 79 1.35 -11.88 -8.39
CA ILE A 79 0.98 -13.28 -8.66
C ILE A 79 0.24 -13.39 -10.00
N THR A 80 -0.65 -12.46 -10.30
CA THR A 80 -1.40 -12.45 -11.58
C THR A 80 -0.48 -12.24 -12.80
N ASP A 81 0.59 -11.44 -12.66
CA ASP A 81 1.60 -11.23 -13.72
C ASP A 81 2.66 -12.34 -13.83
N THR A 82 2.60 -13.40 -13.03
CA THR A 82 3.57 -14.49 -13.08
C THR A 82 3.20 -15.52 -14.16
N THR A 83 4.08 -15.71 -15.15
CA THR A 83 4.02 -16.91 -16.01
C THR A 83 4.53 -18.09 -15.20
N ILE A 84 3.63 -19.00 -14.83
CA ILE A 84 4.01 -20.26 -14.18
C ILE A 84 4.36 -21.27 -15.28
N GLU A 85 5.63 -21.64 -15.36
CA GLU A 85 6.11 -22.71 -16.24
C GLU A 85 5.94 -24.06 -15.55
N VAL A 86 5.01 -24.86 -16.05
CA VAL A 86 4.70 -26.20 -15.51
C VAL A 86 5.31 -27.29 -16.40
N PRO A 87 6.07 -28.25 -15.85
CA PRO A 87 6.61 -29.36 -16.63
C PRO A 87 5.50 -30.24 -17.21
N LYS A 88 5.63 -30.62 -18.49
CA LYS A 88 4.72 -31.61 -19.12
C LYS A 88 4.65 -32.90 -18.30
N GLY A 89 3.44 -33.24 -17.84
CA GLY A 89 3.14 -34.46 -17.07
C GLY A 89 2.62 -34.22 -15.65
N THR A 90 2.63 -32.96 -15.19
CA THR A 90 2.05 -32.57 -13.90
C THR A 90 0.53 -32.47 -14.01
N THR A 91 -0.22 -33.23 -13.21
CA THR A 91 -1.68 -33.06 -13.08
C THR A 91 -1.94 -31.85 -12.19
N MET A 92 -2.63 -30.84 -12.71
CA MET A 92 -3.13 -29.72 -11.89
C MET A 92 -4.16 -30.26 -10.91
N ASP A 93 -3.89 -30.08 -9.63
CA ASP A 93 -4.85 -30.34 -8.56
C ASP A 93 -5.98 -29.28 -8.62
N ASP A 94 -7.22 -29.66 -8.27
CA ASP A 94 -8.39 -28.78 -8.31
C ASP A 94 -8.23 -27.51 -7.45
N SER A 95 -7.24 -27.49 -6.54
CA SER A 95 -6.85 -26.34 -5.72
C SER A 95 -6.35 -25.11 -6.52
N PHE A 96 -6.07 -25.25 -7.82
CA PHE A 96 -5.59 -24.14 -8.68
C PHE A 96 -6.69 -23.53 -9.58
N LYS A 97 -7.95 -23.93 -9.43
CA LYS A 97 -9.08 -23.45 -10.26
C LYS A 97 -9.43 -21.96 -10.11
N GLU A 98 -8.99 -21.30 -9.03
CA GLU A 98 -9.33 -19.89 -8.76
C GLU A 98 -8.41 -18.87 -9.46
N ILE A 99 -7.43 -19.32 -10.24
CA ILE A 99 -6.51 -18.41 -10.95
C ILE A 99 -7.06 -18.13 -12.35
N GLU A 100 -8.19 -17.40 -12.45
CA GLU A 100 -8.83 -17.06 -13.73
C GLU A 100 -7.99 -16.12 -14.63
N ASP A 101 -7.03 -15.38 -14.06
CA ASP A 101 -6.29 -14.32 -14.78
C ASP A 101 -4.78 -14.59 -15.01
N SER A 102 -4.21 -15.70 -14.52
CA SER A 102 -2.78 -15.99 -14.76
C SER A 102 -2.58 -16.79 -16.05
N THR A 103 -1.63 -16.35 -16.87
CA THR A 103 -1.22 -17.11 -18.07
C THR A 103 -0.35 -18.29 -17.67
N ILE A 104 -0.93 -19.49 -17.60
CA ILE A 104 -0.16 -20.71 -17.35
C ILE A 104 0.41 -21.25 -18.67
N LYS A 105 1.74 -21.42 -18.74
CA LYS A 105 2.41 -22.02 -19.91
C LYS A 105 2.97 -23.38 -19.55
N PHE A 106 2.54 -24.40 -20.29
CA PHE A 106 3.12 -25.74 -20.21
C PHE A 106 4.35 -25.80 -21.11
N VAL A 107 5.52 -26.06 -20.53
CA VAL A 107 6.80 -26.21 -21.24
C VAL A 107 7.18 -27.68 -21.37
#